data_AF-A0A520A2N5-F1
#
_entry.id   AF-A0A520A2N5-F1
#
_cell.length_a   1.000
_cell.length_b   1.000
_cell.length_c   1.000
_cell.angle_alpha   90.00
_cell.angle_beta   90.00
_cell.angle_gamma   90.00
#
_symmetry.space_group_name_H-M   'P 1'
#
loop_
_entity.id
_entity.type
_entity.pdbx_description
1 polymer ?
#
loop_
_entity_poly.entity_id
_entity_poly.type
_entity_poly.pdbx_seq_one_letter_code
_entity_poly.pdbx_strand_id
1 'polypeptide(L)'
;MKIKLLLSVSAFALMFSNAGYSQAPTLGTAANFALFSSDGAVSNNGMSHLTGNVGTNNGSSTAFGNVDGVMHDNDVASQTAATDLLLAYNQLLAAIPTDFPSALLGNGATLSEGVYSIGESASINQTLILDGGGDANAVFIFKIDGALSSSAGSEIILINNAQACNVFWKVEGLVSLATGT
;
A
#
# COMPACT_ATOMS: atom_id res chain seq x y z
N MET A 1 74.26 -1.65 1.07
CA MET A 1 73.05 -2.50 0.96
C MET A 1 71.87 -1.68 1.46
N LYS A 2 71.02 -1.15 0.57
CA LYS A 2 69.84 -0.34 0.94
C LYS A 2 68.60 -1.05 0.38
N ILE A 3 67.80 -1.67 1.25
CA ILE A 3 66.54 -2.32 0.88
C ILE A 3 65.43 -1.28 1.02
N LYS A 4 64.77 -0.93 -0.09
CA LYS A 4 63.56 -0.11 -0.08
C LYS A 4 62.36 -1.04 0.10
N LEU A 5 61.67 -0.91 1.23
CA LEU A 5 60.41 -1.61 1.50
C LEU A 5 59.26 -0.77 0.93
N LEU A 6 58.63 -1.23 -0.15
CA LEU A 6 57.40 -0.65 -0.69
C LEU A 6 56.21 -1.24 0.10
N LEU A 7 55.53 -0.40 0.87
CA LEU A 7 54.26 -0.74 1.51
C LEU A 7 53.13 -0.51 0.48
N SER A 8 52.59 -1.58 -0.09
CA SER A 8 51.37 -1.54 -0.88
C SER A 8 50.16 -1.57 0.06
N VAL A 9 49.43 -0.46 0.16
CA VAL A 9 48.14 -0.41 0.85
C VAL A 9 47.07 -0.86 -0.14
N SER A 10 46.57 -2.10 0.00
CA SER A 10 45.39 -2.56 -0.72
C SER A 10 44.14 -2.11 0.04
N ALA A 11 43.41 -1.14 -0.52
CA ALA A 11 42.09 -0.75 -0.02
C ALA A 11 41.06 -1.83 -0.43
N PHE A 12 40.54 -2.57 0.54
CA PHE A 12 39.43 -3.49 0.33
C PHE A 12 38.12 -2.70 0.43
N ALA A 13 37.48 -2.43 -0.70
CA ALA A 13 36.15 -1.82 -0.73
C ALA A 13 35.12 -2.89 -0.32
N LEU A 14 34.58 -2.76 0.90
CA LEU A 14 33.40 -3.52 1.31
C LEU A 14 32.20 -3.02 0.51
N MET A 15 31.82 -3.80 -0.51
CA MET A 15 30.56 -3.62 -1.21
C MET A 15 29.45 -4.09 -0.27
N PHE A 16 28.96 -3.20 0.60
CA PHE A 16 27.71 -3.45 1.31
C PHE A 16 26.58 -3.36 0.29
N SER A 17 25.96 -4.50 -0.02
CA SER A 17 24.67 -4.52 -0.67
C SER A 17 23.70 -3.76 0.23
N ASN A 18 23.29 -2.56 -0.16
CA ASN A 18 22.15 -1.91 0.48
C ASN A 18 20.91 -2.74 0.12
N ALA A 19 20.56 -3.72 0.96
CA ALA A 19 19.21 -4.24 0.97
C ALA A 19 18.31 -3.08 1.45
N GLY A 20 17.76 -2.34 0.50
CA GLY A 20 16.75 -1.34 0.76
C GLY A 20 15.45 -2.06 1.06
N TYR A 21 15.16 -2.31 2.34
CA TYR A 21 13.84 -2.78 2.74
C TYR A 21 12.82 -1.69 2.41
N SER A 22 11.69 -2.09 1.84
CA SER A 22 10.55 -1.20 1.66
C SER A 22 10.09 -0.72 3.04
N GLN A 23 9.94 0.59 3.22
CA GLN A 23 9.44 1.16 4.47
C GLN A 23 7.95 1.46 4.33
N ALA A 24 7.16 0.99 5.30
CA ALA A 24 5.74 1.32 5.36
C ALA A 24 5.55 2.84 5.52
N PRO A 25 4.70 3.49 4.71
CA PRO A 25 4.40 4.90 4.90
C PRO A 25 3.67 5.13 6.23
N THR A 26 3.90 6.28 6.85
CA THR A 26 3.11 6.70 8.02
C THR A 26 1.79 7.29 7.53
N LEU A 27 0.67 6.69 7.91
CA LEU A 27 -0.67 7.17 7.56
C LEU A 27 -1.16 8.34 8.44
N GLY A 28 -0.49 8.64 9.55
CA GLY A 28 -0.90 9.68 10.48
C GLY A 28 -2.34 9.48 10.98
N THR A 29 -3.13 10.54 11.00
CA THR A 29 -4.54 10.50 11.40
C THR A 29 -5.45 9.79 10.39
N ALA A 30 -5.00 9.62 9.14
CA ALA A 30 -5.74 8.83 8.14
C ALA A 30 -5.84 7.35 8.54
N ALA A 31 -4.93 6.84 9.39
CA ALA A 31 -4.98 5.49 9.94
C ALA A 31 -6.25 5.20 10.77
N ASN A 32 -6.94 6.24 11.27
CA ASN A 32 -8.16 6.07 12.05
C ASN A 32 -9.41 5.84 11.17
N PHE A 33 -9.29 6.00 9.86
CA PHE A 33 -10.39 5.88 8.91
C PHE A 33 -10.40 4.53 8.21
N ALA A 34 -11.56 3.89 8.18
CA ALA A 34 -11.82 2.73 7.32
C ALA A 34 -12.14 3.14 5.88
N LEU A 35 -12.88 4.25 5.71
CA LEU A 35 -13.17 4.85 4.41
C LEU A 35 -13.02 6.37 4.50
N PHE A 36 -12.20 6.94 3.63
CA PHE A 36 -11.97 8.37 3.62
C PHE A 36 -11.79 8.89 2.21
N SER A 37 -12.33 10.09 1.93
CA SER A 37 -12.00 10.85 0.73
C SER A 37 -11.53 12.25 1.09
N SER A 38 -10.39 12.68 0.56
CA SER A 38 -9.97 14.08 0.66
C SER A 38 -10.90 15.00 -0.14
N ASP A 39 -11.46 14.50 -1.24
CA ASP A 39 -12.33 15.26 -2.14
C ASP A 39 -13.32 14.34 -2.86
N GLY A 40 -14.60 14.53 -2.60
CA GLY A 40 -15.70 13.76 -3.19
C GLY A 40 -16.68 13.21 -2.16
N ALA A 41 -17.86 12.84 -2.67
CA ALA A 41 -18.89 12.17 -1.87
C ALA A 41 -18.47 10.76 -1.49
N VAL A 42 -18.88 10.32 -0.30
CA VAL A 42 -18.71 8.95 0.19
C VAL A 42 -20.10 8.36 0.36
N SER A 43 -20.41 7.27 -0.31
CA SER A 43 -21.78 6.73 -0.34
C SER A 43 -21.79 5.23 -0.10
N ASN A 44 -22.81 4.76 0.61
CA ASN A 44 -23.04 3.36 0.86
C ASN A 44 -24.38 2.91 0.24
N ASN A 45 -24.46 1.66 -0.19
CA ASN A 45 -25.70 1.04 -0.65
C ASN A 45 -25.86 -0.31 0.05
N GLY A 46 -27.03 -0.53 0.66
CA GLY A 46 -27.30 -1.73 1.45
C GLY A 46 -26.67 -1.70 2.83
N MET A 47 -26.61 -2.87 3.47
CA MET A 47 -26.04 -3.02 4.81
C MET A 47 -24.54 -3.29 4.71
N SER A 48 -23.75 -2.47 5.39
CA SER A 48 -22.29 -2.58 5.49
C SER A 48 -21.87 -2.60 6.96
N HIS A 49 -20.80 -3.35 7.25
CA HIS A 49 -20.15 -3.36 8.56
C HIS A 49 -18.77 -2.72 8.42
N LEU A 50 -18.52 -1.65 9.16
CA LEU A 50 -17.26 -0.90 9.12
C LEU A 50 -16.75 -0.69 10.54
N THR A 51 -15.47 -0.98 10.75
CA THR A 51 -14.72 -0.68 11.98
C THR A 51 -13.66 0.36 11.66
N GLY A 52 -13.77 1.52 12.28
CA GLY A 52 -13.00 2.72 11.97
C GLY A 52 -13.89 3.87 11.51
N ASN A 53 -13.31 5.07 11.49
CA ASN A 53 -14.02 6.28 11.08
C ASN A 53 -14.37 6.23 9.59
N VAL A 54 -15.40 6.97 9.20
CA VAL A 54 -15.68 7.21 7.78
C VAL A 54 -15.97 8.68 7.54
N GLY A 55 -15.53 9.21 6.41
CA GLY A 55 -15.69 10.64 6.17
C GLY A 55 -15.17 11.17 4.86
N THR A 56 -15.45 12.44 4.63
CA THR A 56 -14.89 13.20 3.51
C THR A 56 -14.54 14.62 3.92
N ASN A 57 -13.42 15.12 3.39
CA ASN A 57 -12.99 16.49 3.67
C ASN A 57 -13.62 17.54 2.74
N ASN A 58 -14.11 17.13 1.57
CA ASN A 58 -14.87 17.99 0.67
C ASN A 58 -15.97 17.17 0.01
N GLY A 59 -17.14 17.11 0.64
CA GLY A 59 -18.25 16.29 0.17
C GLY A 59 -19.25 15.98 1.28
N SER A 60 -19.96 14.86 1.13
CA SER A 60 -20.84 14.33 2.17
C SER A 60 -20.83 12.81 2.19
N SER A 61 -20.91 12.24 3.39
CA SER A 61 -21.11 10.82 3.63
C SER A 61 -22.61 10.50 3.65
N THR A 62 -23.07 9.56 2.83
CA THR A 62 -24.50 9.29 2.64
C THR A 62 -24.85 7.80 2.73
N ALA A 63 -26.05 7.51 3.24
CA ALA A 63 -26.65 6.17 3.31
C ALA A 63 -25.83 5.12 4.09
N PHE A 64 -24.98 5.55 5.03
CA PHE A 64 -24.36 4.67 6.02
C PHE A 64 -25.36 4.29 7.11
N GLY A 65 -25.28 3.03 7.55
CA GLY A 65 -25.92 2.57 8.79
C GLY A 65 -25.04 2.87 10.00
N ASN A 66 -25.09 1.99 11.00
CA ASN A 66 -24.17 2.06 12.13
C ASN A 66 -22.75 1.74 11.68
N VAL A 67 -21.81 2.59 12.05
CA VAL A 67 -20.37 2.37 11.91
C VAL A 67 -19.78 2.18 13.30
N ASP A 68 -18.82 1.26 13.44
CA ASP A 68 -18.02 1.12 14.67
C ASP A 68 -16.86 2.13 14.60
N GLY A 69 -17.22 3.40 14.69
CA GLY A 69 -16.36 4.56 14.47
C GLY A 69 -17.15 5.87 14.47
N VAL A 70 -16.51 6.95 14.03
CA VAL A 70 -17.11 8.27 13.94
C VAL A 70 -17.21 8.72 12.48
N MET A 71 -18.33 9.38 12.15
CA MET A 71 -18.54 10.02 10.85
C MET A 71 -17.91 11.42 10.87
N HIS A 72 -17.02 11.73 9.92
CA HIS A 72 -16.30 13.01 9.84
C HIS A 72 -16.43 13.66 8.47
N ASP A 73 -17.37 14.61 8.33
CA ASP A 73 -17.59 15.35 7.08
C ASP A 73 -17.21 16.83 7.25
N ASN A 74 -16.22 17.30 6.47
CA ASN A 74 -15.75 18.69 6.42
C ASN A 74 -15.42 19.28 7.81
N ASP A 75 -14.82 18.48 8.70
CA ASP A 75 -14.44 18.87 10.06
C ASP A 75 -12.92 18.89 10.25
N VAL A 76 -12.46 19.13 11.49
CA VAL A 76 -11.03 19.19 11.80
C VAL A 76 -10.33 17.83 11.60
N ALA A 77 -11.02 16.73 11.90
CA ALA A 77 -10.47 15.40 11.73
C ALA A 77 -10.31 15.05 10.25
N SER A 78 -11.32 15.34 9.41
CA SER A 78 -11.23 15.14 7.96
C SER A 78 -10.14 16.01 7.31
N GLN A 79 -9.97 17.26 7.77
CA GLN A 79 -8.92 18.16 7.28
C GLN A 79 -7.51 17.63 7.59
N THR A 80 -7.31 17.13 8.82
CA THR A 80 -6.03 16.56 9.24
C THR A 80 -5.75 15.27 8.48
N ALA A 81 -6.76 14.40 8.34
CA ALA A 81 -6.64 13.15 7.60
C ALA A 81 -6.31 13.38 6.11
N ALA A 82 -6.88 14.41 5.46
CA ALA A 82 -6.54 14.77 4.08
C ALA A 82 -5.07 15.16 3.93
N THR A 83 -4.53 15.91 4.90
CA THR A 83 -3.13 16.33 4.91
C THR A 83 -2.20 15.13 5.12
N ASP A 84 -2.51 14.27 6.08
CA ASP A 84 -1.70 13.08 6.38
C ASP A 84 -1.75 12.06 5.24
N LEU A 85 -2.92 11.87 4.62
CA LEU A 85 -3.08 11.02 3.45
C LEU A 85 -2.21 11.52 2.27
N LEU A 86 -2.13 12.83 2.05
CA LEU A 86 -1.26 13.40 1.02
C LEU A 86 0.22 13.12 1.31
N LEU A 87 0.64 13.19 2.59
CA LEU A 87 2.01 12.85 2.98
C LEU A 87 2.30 11.36 2.75
N ALA A 88 1.38 10.47 3.14
CA ALA A 88 1.50 9.03 2.89
C ALA A 88 1.55 8.71 1.39
N TYR A 89 0.69 9.34 0.58
CA TYR A 89 0.70 9.23 -0.87
C TYR A 89 2.07 9.61 -1.45
N ASN A 90 2.66 10.73 -1.00
CA ASN A 90 3.97 11.17 -1.47
C ASN A 90 5.09 10.20 -1.08
N GLN A 91 5.01 9.57 0.10
CA GLN A 91 5.94 8.50 0.50
C GLN A 91 5.82 7.28 -0.42
N LEU A 92 4.59 6.83 -0.71
CA LEU A 92 4.33 5.74 -1.65
C LEU A 92 4.80 6.05 -3.07
N LEU A 93 4.61 7.30 -3.52
CA LEU A 93 5.10 7.78 -4.81
C LEU A 93 6.64 7.70 -4.89
N ALA A 94 7.32 8.12 -3.82
CA ALA A 94 8.78 8.12 -3.72
C ALA A 94 9.40 6.73 -3.51
N ALA A 95 8.62 5.72 -3.11
CA ALA A 95 9.10 4.36 -2.94
C ALA A 95 9.71 3.81 -4.25
N ILE A 96 10.94 3.32 -4.18
CA ILE A 96 11.69 2.83 -5.34
C ILE A 96 11.22 1.40 -5.66
N PRO A 97 10.71 1.12 -6.87
CA PRO A 97 10.32 -0.22 -7.28
C PRO A 97 11.48 -1.22 -7.22
N THR A 98 11.21 -2.39 -6.66
CA THR A 98 12.11 -3.56 -6.66
C THR A 98 11.68 -4.58 -7.71
N ASP A 99 10.39 -4.60 -8.07
CA ASP A 99 9.77 -5.64 -8.88
C ASP A 99 8.79 -5.06 -9.90
N PHE A 100 8.68 -5.72 -11.06
CA PHE A 100 7.89 -5.26 -12.22
C PHE A 100 7.04 -6.41 -12.78
N PRO A 101 5.96 -6.82 -12.09
CA PRO A 101 5.11 -7.93 -12.52
C PRO A 101 4.23 -7.52 -13.72
N SER A 102 3.56 -8.50 -14.33
CA SER A 102 2.51 -8.20 -15.31
C SER A 102 1.30 -7.52 -14.67
N ALA A 103 0.50 -6.82 -15.47
CA ALA A 103 -0.72 -6.16 -15.02
C ALA A 103 -1.79 -7.09 -14.45
N LEU A 104 -1.78 -8.37 -14.82
CA LEU A 104 -2.60 -9.40 -14.19
C LEU A 104 -1.88 -9.97 -12.97
N LEU A 105 -2.40 -9.65 -11.78
CA LEU A 105 -2.03 -10.22 -10.50
C LEU A 105 -2.98 -11.38 -10.12
N GLY A 106 -2.51 -12.25 -9.23
CA GLY A 106 -3.28 -13.39 -8.72
C GLY A 106 -2.99 -14.69 -9.46
N ASN A 107 -4.02 -15.47 -9.77
CA ASN A 107 -3.92 -16.83 -10.34
C ASN A 107 -3.00 -17.77 -9.52
N GLY A 108 -2.99 -17.61 -8.20
CA GLY A 108 -2.14 -18.37 -7.27
C GLY A 108 -0.71 -17.85 -7.15
N ALA A 109 -0.38 -16.71 -7.77
CA ALA A 109 0.93 -16.09 -7.63
C ALA A 109 1.22 -15.75 -6.15
N THR A 110 2.44 -16.04 -5.73
CA THR A 110 2.97 -15.68 -4.41
C THR A 110 4.04 -14.61 -4.57
N LEU A 111 3.87 -13.50 -3.85
CA LEU A 111 4.78 -12.36 -3.84
C LEU A 111 5.40 -12.24 -2.44
N SER A 112 6.71 -12.03 -2.38
CA SER A 112 7.41 -11.67 -1.14
C SER A 112 7.26 -10.18 -0.84
N GLU A 113 7.86 -9.69 0.25
CA GLU A 113 7.96 -8.25 0.48
C GLU A 113 8.64 -7.53 -0.70
N GLY A 114 8.24 -6.28 -0.96
CA GLY A 114 8.78 -5.50 -2.07
C GLY A 114 7.93 -4.30 -2.49
N VAL A 115 8.45 -3.56 -3.47
CA VAL A 115 7.76 -2.46 -4.14
C VAL A 115 7.51 -2.87 -5.60
N TYR A 116 6.26 -3.19 -5.91
CA TYR A 116 5.79 -3.64 -7.21
C TYR A 116 5.32 -2.46 -8.05
N SER A 117 5.84 -2.31 -9.27
CA SER A 117 5.42 -1.25 -10.19
C SER A 117 4.80 -1.83 -11.45
N ILE A 118 3.56 -1.44 -11.73
CA ILE A 118 2.81 -1.78 -12.95
C ILE A 118 2.49 -0.45 -13.65
N GLY A 119 3.07 -0.25 -14.84
CA GLY A 119 2.96 1.00 -15.61
C GLY A 119 1.67 1.15 -16.42
N GLU A 120 0.62 0.41 -16.07
CA GLU A 120 -0.67 0.38 -16.75
C GLU A 120 -1.78 -0.03 -15.78
N SER A 121 -3.02 -0.15 -16.28
CA SER A 121 -4.14 -0.63 -15.46
C SER A 121 -3.94 -2.09 -15.08
N ALA A 122 -4.16 -2.41 -13.80
CA ALA A 122 -3.96 -3.73 -13.24
C ALA A 122 -5.28 -4.42 -12.87
N SER A 123 -5.24 -5.74 -12.80
CA SER A 123 -6.36 -6.56 -12.33
C SER A 123 -5.89 -7.66 -11.39
N ILE A 124 -6.71 -7.97 -10.38
CA ILE A 124 -6.52 -9.12 -9.48
C ILE A 124 -7.53 -10.19 -9.88
N ASN A 125 -7.05 -11.37 -10.25
CA ASN A 125 -7.90 -12.50 -10.60
C ASN A 125 -7.60 -13.72 -9.70
N GLN A 126 -8.64 -14.36 -9.18
CA GLN A 126 -8.50 -15.47 -8.23
C GLN A 126 -7.62 -15.06 -7.04
N THR A 127 -6.83 -15.99 -6.49
CA THR A 127 -5.99 -15.74 -5.32
C THR A 127 -4.66 -15.06 -5.68
N LEU A 128 -4.33 -13.97 -4.99
CA LEU A 128 -2.98 -13.41 -4.86
C LEU A 128 -2.47 -13.71 -3.44
N ILE A 129 -1.26 -14.25 -3.31
CA ILE A 129 -0.67 -14.60 -2.02
C ILE A 129 0.46 -13.62 -1.71
N LEU A 130 0.44 -13.02 -0.52
CA LEU A 130 1.52 -12.19 0.01
C LEU A 130 2.21 -12.94 1.13
N ASP A 131 3.49 -13.25 0.95
CA ASP A 131 4.30 -14.06 1.84
C ASP A 131 5.30 -13.18 2.59
N GLY A 132 5.09 -13.05 3.90
CA GLY A 132 5.97 -12.26 4.76
C GLY A 132 7.32 -12.92 5.06
N GLY A 133 7.55 -14.16 4.60
CA GLY A 133 8.82 -14.88 4.81
C GLY A 133 9.15 -15.13 6.29
N GLY A 134 8.16 -15.03 7.18
CA GLY A 134 8.33 -15.08 8.63
C GLY A 134 8.60 -13.72 9.28
N ASP A 135 8.72 -12.63 8.52
CA ASP A 135 8.87 -11.27 9.04
C ASP A 135 7.51 -10.56 9.18
N ALA A 136 7.16 -10.21 10.40
CA ALA A 136 5.98 -9.41 10.72
C ALA A 136 6.04 -7.97 10.18
N ASN A 137 7.24 -7.49 9.85
CA ASN A 137 7.49 -6.17 9.30
C ASN A 137 7.58 -6.17 7.77
N ALA A 138 7.35 -7.31 7.11
CA ALA A 138 7.33 -7.42 5.66
C ALA A 138 6.36 -6.40 5.04
N VAL A 139 6.86 -5.58 4.10
CA VAL A 139 6.10 -4.49 3.47
C VAL A 139 5.87 -4.78 1.99
N PHE A 140 4.63 -4.60 1.55
CA PHE A 140 4.19 -4.78 0.17
C PHE A 140 3.63 -3.46 -0.33
N ILE A 141 4.28 -2.84 -1.32
CA ILE A 141 3.79 -1.62 -1.96
C ILE A 141 3.48 -1.92 -3.42
N PHE A 142 2.24 -1.71 -3.83
CA PHE A 142 1.82 -1.80 -5.22
C PHE A 142 1.60 -0.41 -5.80
N LYS A 143 2.39 -0.05 -6.81
CA LYS A 143 2.30 1.20 -7.56
C LYS A 143 1.68 0.89 -8.92
N ILE A 144 0.44 1.33 -9.12
CA ILE A 144 -0.34 1.09 -10.34
C ILE A 144 -0.52 2.42 -11.06
N ASP A 145 0.07 2.57 -12.25
CA ASP A 145 -0.05 3.75 -13.11
C ASP A 145 -1.29 3.63 -14.02
N GLY A 146 -2.44 3.43 -13.40
CA GLY A 146 -3.71 3.20 -14.07
C GLY A 146 -4.81 2.77 -13.10
N ALA A 147 -5.92 2.24 -13.65
CA ALA A 147 -7.00 1.70 -12.83
C ALA A 147 -6.62 0.36 -12.18
N LEU A 148 -7.22 0.06 -11.04
CA LEU A 148 -7.14 -1.24 -10.38
C LEU A 148 -8.52 -1.88 -10.33
N SER A 149 -8.61 -3.14 -10.75
CA SER A 149 -9.85 -3.91 -10.67
C SER A 149 -9.63 -5.30 -10.08
N SER A 150 -10.72 -5.95 -9.66
CA SER A 150 -10.71 -7.38 -9.36
C SER A 150 -11.79 -8.13 -10.14
N SER A 151 -11.56 -9.41 -10.38
CA SER A 151 -12.62 -10.34 -10.79
C SER A 151 -13.45 -10.76 -9.58
N ALA A 152 -14.68 -11.20 -9.82
CA ALA A 152 -15.56 -11.66 -8.74
C ALA A 152 -14.94 -12.86 -8.01
N GLY A 153 -14.93 -12.84 -6.67
CA GLY A 153 -14.32 -13.91 -5.87
C GLY A 153 -12.79 -13.90 -5.82
N SER A 154 -12.12 -12.84 -6.28
CA SER A 154 -10.67 -12.71 -6.11
C SER A 154 -10.31 -12.55 -4.63
N GLU A 155 -9.19 -13.11 -4.19
CA GLU A 155 -8.76 -13.05 -2.79
C GLU A 155 -7.32 -12.59 -2.67
N ILE A 156 -6.98 -11.87 -1.60
CA ILE A 156 -5.60 -11.62 -1.19
C ILE A 156 -5.35 -12.38 0.11
N ILE A 157 -4.47 -13.38 0.07
CA ILE A 157 -4.14 -14.22 1.23
C ILE A 157 -2.78 -13.81 1.78
N LEU A 158 -2.73 -13.49 3.07
CA LEU A 158 -1.51 -13.18 3.79
C LEU A 158 -1.00 -14.43 4.49
N ILE A 159 0.25 -14.82 4.24
CA ILE A 159 0.89 -15.98 4.86
C ILE A 159 2.22 -15.59 5.52
N ASN A 160 2.72 -16.47 6.39
CA ASN A 160 4.05 -16.37 7.00
C ASN A 160 4.35 -14.97 7.57
N ASN A 161 3.47 -14.49 8.45
CA ASN A 161 3.56 -13.20 9.14
C ASN A 161 3.35 -11.93 8.28
N ALA A 162 2.97 -12.04 7.01
CA ALA A 162 2.45 -10.87 6.29
C ALA A 162 1.24 -10.26 7.03
N GLN A 163 1.22 -8.93 7.17
CA GLN A 163 0.16 -8.20 7.87
C GLN A 163 -0.52 -7.21 6.94
N ALA A 164 -1.85 -7.10 7.04
CA ALA A 164 -2.63 -6.20 6.19
C ALA A 164 -2.21 -4.72 6.37
N CYS A 165 -1.81 -4.32 7.58
CA CYS A 165 -1.33 -2.96 7.85
C CYS A 165 0.00 -2.62 7.15
N ASN A 166 0.69 -3.60 6.57
CA ASN A 166 1.93 -3.42 5.81
C ASN A 166 1.73 -3.60 4.29
N VAL A 167 0.48 -3.66 3.82
CA VAL A 167 0.13 -3.79 2.39
C VAL A 167 -0.48 -2.48 1.90
N PHE A 168 0.13 -1.86 0.91
CA PHE A 168 -0.25 -0.54 0.41
C PHE A 168 -0.48 -0.58 -1.10
N TRP A 169 -1.57 0.03 -1.55
CA TRP A 169 -1.92 0.17 -2.96
C TRP A 169 -1.98 1.66 -3.31
N LYS A 170 -1.05 2.14 -4.13
CA LYS A 170 -1.08 3.47 -4.74
C LYS A 170 -1.53 3.33 -6.18
N VAL A 171 -2.72 3.83 -6.47
CA VAL A 171 -3.42 3.65 -7.76
C VAL A 171 -3.69 5.00 -8.39
N GLU A 172 -3.17 5.22 -9.61
CA GLU A 172 -3.39 6.43 -10.41
C GLU A 172 -4.62 6.27 -11.33
N GLY A 173 -5.75 5.87 -10.75
CA GLY A 173 -6.97 5.59 -11.50
C GLY A 173 -8.11 5.08 -10.63
N LEU A 174 -9.19 4.66 -11.29
CA LEU A 174 -10.34 4.08 -10.61
C LEU A 174 -9.95 2.77 -9.91
N VAL A 175 -10.37 2.62 -8.65
CA VAL A 175 -10.37 1.34 -7.95
C VAL A 175 -11.77 0.75 -8.00
N SER A 176 -11.93 -0.44 -8.59
CA SER A 176 -13.22 -1.12 -8.73
C SER A 176 -13.11 -2.60 -8.35
N LEU A 177 -13.57 -2.94 -7.15
CA LEU A 177 -13.54 -4.32 -6.65
C LEU A 177 -14.87 -5.03 -6.94
N ALA A 178 -14.80 -6.18 -7.60
CA ALA A 178 -15.98 -6.95 -7.95
C ALA A 178 -16.57 -7.68 -6.73
N THR A 179 -17.82 -8.14 -6.88
CA THR A 179 -18.55 -8.86 -5.82
C THR A 179 -17.76 -10.04 -5.27
N GLY A 180 -17.69 -10.15 -3.95
CA GLY A 180 -17.00 -11.24 -3.26
C GLY A 180 -15.48 -11.17 -3.33
N THR A 181 -14.92 -10.00 -3.64
CA THR A 181 -13.49 -9.73 -3.39
C THR A 181 -13.23 -9.57 -1.90
#